data_AF-A0A7S2BWS4-F1
#
_entry.id   AF-A0A7S2BWS4-F1
#
_cell.length_a   1.000
_cell.length_b   1.000
_cell.length_c   1.000
_cell.angle_alpha   90.00
_cell.angle_beta   90.00
_cell.angle_gamma   90.00
#
_symmetry.space_group_name_H-M   'P 1'
#
loop_
_entity.id
_entity.type
_entity.pdbx_description
1 polymer ?
#
loop_
_entity_poly.entity_id
_entity_poly.type
_entity_poly.pdbx_seq_one_letter_code
_entity_poly.pdbx_strand_id
1 'polypeptide(L)'
;GGERRGSHERSGSREGSRETSGSREGVASSYQRRKKSCAAYVGSRLTAWRFADLPITPNDKLLILKMLLKVADISNVSKGSEYTLKWTDRVVTEFFNQGDLEAQLHLPVTPFMNRSTACIPKQQLGFYKFVAQPMFEALDKLIDMSAPLVNLNAMHAYWTARLPTEEHALITSAQPHSRSSRA
;
A
#
# COMPACT_ATOMS: atom_id res chain seq x y z
N GLY A 1 6.91 41.90 -67.31
CA GLY A 1 5.49 42.30 -67.25
C GLY A 1 4.75 41.29 -66.40
N GLY A 2 3.96 41.78 -65.43
CA GLY A 2 3.01 40.97 -64.66
C GLY A 2 3.30 40.84 -63.17
N GLU A 3 3.05 41.91 -62.40
CA GLU A 3 2.76 41.82 -60.95
C GLU A 3 1.37 41.20 -60.72
N ARG A 4 1.20 40.45 -59.62
CA ARG A 4 0.12 40.69 -58.64
C ARG A 4 0.32 39.90 -57.33
N ARG A 5 0.25 40.66 -56.24
CA ARG A 5 -0.01 40.31 -54.82
C ARG A 5 -1.29 39.45 -54.73
N GLY A 6 -1.57 38.56 -53.78
CA GLY A 6 -1.17 38.40 -52.38
C GLY A 6 -2.47 38.20 -51.58
N SER A 7 -2.57 37.15 -50.75
CA SER A 7 -3.61 37.05 -49.70
C SER A 7 -3.28 35.95 -48.69
N HIS A 8 -3.21 36.39 -47.43
CA HIS A 8 -3.22 35.61 -46.19
C HIS A 8 -4.42 34.68 -46.10
N GLU A 9 -4.24 33.50 -45.48
CA GLU A 9 -5.17 33.00 -44.45
C GLU A 9 -4.54 31.91 -43.58
N ARG A 10 -5.00 31.88 -42.33
CA ARG A 10 -4.43 31.18 -41.16
C ARG A 10 -4.94 29.72 -41.07
N SER A 11 -4.22 28.99 -40.22
CA SER A 11 -4.72 27.96 -39.28
C SER A 11 -4.79 26.52 -39.79
N GLY A 12 -4.27 25.60 -38.96
CA GLY A 12 -4.59 24.19 -39.05
C GLY A 12 -3.45 23.21 -38.81
N SER A 13 -2.61 23.39 -37.79
CA SER A 13 -1.85 22.27 -37.22
C SER A 13 -2.84 21.20 -36.76
N ARG A 14 -2.89 20.05 -37.44
CA ARG A 14 -3.50 18.84 -36.92
C ARG A 14 -2.39 17.83 -36.66
N GLU A 15 -1.84 17.94 -35.46
CA GLU A 15 -1.17 16.84 -34.76
C GLU A 15 -2.13 15.65 -34.68
N GLY A 16 -1.74 14.54 -35.31
CA GLY A 16 -2.39 13.26 -35.12
C GLY A 16 -2.05 12.74 -33.73
N SER A 17 -2.92 12.99 -32.77
CA SER A 17 -2.92 12.35 -31.46
C SER A 17 -3.07 10.84 -31.63
N ARG A 18 -1.96 10.10 -31.59
CA ARG A 18 -1.97 8.66 -31.27
C ARG A 18 -2.10 8.54 -29.77
N GLU A 19 -3.34 8.37 -29.31
CA GLU A 19 -3.65 7.87 -27.99
C GLU A 19 -3.05 6.47 -27.85
N THR A 20 -1.93 6.36 -27.14
CA THR A 20 -1.46 5.05 -26.66
C THR A 20 -2.26 4.71 -25.41
N SER A 21 -3.29 3.89 -25.61
CA SER A 21 -4.03 3.20 -24.55
C SER A 21 -3.07 2.35 -23.71
N GLY A 22 -2.55 2.93 -22.63
CA GLY A 22 -1.78 2.23 -21.60
C GLY A 22 -2.68 1.27 -20.85
N SER A 23 -2.60 -0.01 -21.20
CA SER A 23 -3.31 -1.13 -20.57
C SER A 23 -3.12 -1.14 -19.06
N ARG A 24 -4.22 -1.01 -18.30
CA ARG A 24 -4.29 -1.18 -16.83
C ARG A 24 -4.13 -2.65 -16.37
N GLU A 25 -3.41 -3.49 -17.11
CA GLU A 25 -3.40 -4.95 -16.92
C GLU A 25 -2.20 -5.49 -16.11
N GLY A 26 -1.32 -4.63 -15.60
CA GLY A 26 -0.01 -5.08 -15.07
C GLY A 26 -0.01 -5.74 -13.69
N VAL A 27 -0.96 -5.44 -12.79
CA VAL A 27 -0.80 -5.78 -11.36
C VAL A 27 -1.46 -7.11 -10.99
N ALA A 28 -2.67 -7.38 -11.50
CA ALA A 28 -3.39 -8.64 -11.28
C ALA A 28 -2.64 -9.87 -11.83
N SER A 29 -1.85 -9.67 -12.88
CA SER A 29 -1.08 -10.72 -13.58
C SER A 29 -0.06 -11.43 -12.68
N SER A 30 0.57 -10.72 -11.75
CA SER A 30 1.64 -11.27 -10.90
C SER A 30 1.12 -12.19 -9.79
N TYR A 31 -0.07 -11.89 -9.25
CA TYR A 31 -0.76 -12.73 -8.26
C TYR A 31 -1.37 -13.97 -8.93
N GLN A 32 -2.05 -13.81 -10.07
CA GLN A 32 -2.53 -14.93 -10.88
C GLN A 32 -1.39 -15.86 -11.34
N ARG A 33 -0.21 -15.32 -11.70
CA ARG A 33 0.97 -16.12 -12.07
C ARG A 33 1.51 -16.96 -10.93
N ARG A 34 1.49 -16.46 -9.69
CA ARG A 34 1.93 -17.24 -8.51
C ARG A 34 1.02 -18.42 -8.23
N LYS A 35 -0.30 -18.29 -8.45
CA LYS A 35 -1.23 -19.44 -8.43
C LYS A 35 -0.89 -20.48 -9.52
N LYS A 36 -0.46 -20.05 -10.70
CA LYS A 36 -0.02 -20.96 -11.79
C LYS A 36 1.33 -21.64 -11.53
N SER A 37 2.28 -20.97 -10.87
CA SER A 37 3.60 -21.57 -10.60
C SER A 37 3.56 -22.68 -9.54
N CYS A 38 2.61 -22.61 -8.60
CA CYS A 38 2.35 -23.73 -7.67
C CYS A 38 1.63 -24.90 -8.38
N ALA A 39 0.85 -24.60 -9.42
CA ALA A 39 0.15 -25.61 -10.21
C ALA A 39 1.09 -26.50 -11.07
N ALA A 40 2.32 -26.04 -11.36
CA ALA A 40 3.26 -26.79 -12.20
C ALA A 40 3.93 -27.99 -11.49
N TYR A 41 3.91 -28.05 -10.15
CA TYR A 41 4.48 -29.18 -9.39
C TYR A 41 3.44 -30.28 -9.08
N VAL A 42 2.16 -30.06 -9.40
CA VAL A 42 1.08 -31.01 -9.10
C VAL A 42 0.25 -31.21 -10.36
N GLY A 43 0.64 -32.24 -11.12
CA GLY A 43 -0.06 -32.66 -12.34
C GLY A 43 -1.57 -32.79 -12.15
N SER A 44 -2.31 -32.16 -13.06
CA SER A 44 -3.65 -32.58 -13.51
C SER A 44 -4.70 -32.98 -12.45
N ARG A 45 -4.87 -32.19 -11.37
CA ARG A 45 -6.01 -32.39 -10.45
C ARG A 45 -6.51 -31.12 -9.72
N LEU A 46 -6.28 -29.92 -10.28
CA LEU A 46 -6.44 -28.64 -9.57
C LEU A 46 -7.76 -27.89 -9.83
N THR A 47 -8.90 -28.58 -9.93
CA THR A 47 -10.22 -27.93 -9.81
C THR A 47 -11.05 -28.45 -8.63
N ALA A 48 -10.50 -29.36 -7.83
CA ALA A 48 -11.25 -30.01 -6.74
C ALA A 48 -10.48 -30.08 -5.41
N TRP A 49 -9.71 -29.06 -5.06
CA TRP A 49 -9.30 -28.84 -3.67
C TRP A 49 -10.34 -27.92 -3.03
N ARG A 50 -11.51 -28.47 -2.72
CA ARG A 50 -12.44 -27.74 -1.85
C ARG A 50 -11.91 -27.87 -0.43
N PHE A 51 -12.04 -26.81 0.35
CA PHE A 51 -11.73 -26.77 1.78
C PHE A 51 -12.38 -27.95 2.57
N ALA A 52 -13.46 -28.52 2.03
CA ALA A 52 -14.13 -29.70 2.53
C ALA A 52 -13.31 -31.00 2.48
N ASP A 53 -12.24 -31.06 1.68
CA ASP A 53 -11.45 -32.28 1.43
C ASP A 53 -10.14 -32.34 2.25
N LEU A 54 -9.82 -31.29 3.01
CA LEU A 54 -8.69 -31.29 3.95
C LEU A 54 -9.08 -31.99 5.25
N PRO A 55 -8.23 -32.83 5.85
CA PRO A 55 -8.46 -33.40 7.18
C PRO A 55 -8.27 -32.31 8.25
N ILE A 56 -9.20 -31.37 8.35
CA ILE A 56 -9.15 -30.25 9.29
C ILE A 56 -9.54 -30.74 10.69
N THR A 57 -8.56 -30.80 11.59
CA THR A 57 -8.79 -31.16 12.99
C THR A 57 -9.53 -30.05 13.73
N PRO A 58 -10.13 -30.32 14.91
CA PRO A 58 -10.71 -29.26 15.75
C PRO A 58 -9.70 -28.16 16.12
N ASN A 59 -8.43 -28.50 16.31
CA ASN A 59 -7.36 -27.54 16.59
C ASN A 59 -7.07 -26.66 15.38
N ASP A 60 -7.06 -27.23 14.17
CA ASP A 60 -6.91 -26.46 12.94
C ASP A 60 -8.07 -25.49 12.76
N LYS A 61 -9.31 -25.92 13.02
CA LYS A 61 -10.49 -25.02 12.99
C LYS A 61 -10.32 -23.85 13.94
N LEU A 62 -9.89 -24.10 15.17
CA LEU A 62 -9.65 -23.05 16.16
C LEU A 62 -8.54 -22.09 15.71
N LEU A 63 -7.45 -22.60 15.15
CA LEU A 63 -6.36 -21.78 14.61
C LEU A 63 -6.85 -20.89 13.46
N ILE A 64 -7.63 -21.45 12.53
CA ILE A 64 -8.19 -20.72 11.40
C ILE A 64 -9.12 -19.61 11.87
N LEU A 65 -9.99 -19.88 12.86
CA LEU A 65 -10.86 -18.86 13.46
C LEU A 65 -10.06 -17.74 14.14
N LYS A 66 -8.96 -18.06 14.82
CA LYS A 66 -8.05 -17.06 15.39
C LYS A 66 -7.39 -16.20 14.31
N MET A 67 -6.95 -16.80 13.21
CA MET A 67 -6.40 -16.03 12.07
C MET A 67 -7.45 -15.14 11.43
N LEU A 68 -8.68 -15.63 11.24
CA LEU A 68 -9.80 -14.85 10.70
C LEU A 68 -10.09 -13.63 11.57
N LEU A 69 -10.16 -13.81 12.89
CA LEU A 69 -10.35 -12.72 13.84
C LEU A 69 -9.22 -11.69 13.72
N LYS A 70 -7.96 -12.16 13.61
CA LYS A 70 -6.82 -11.26 13.51
C LYS A 70 -6.78 -10.49 12.19
N VAL A 71 -7.11 -11.13 11.07
CA VAL A 71 -7.22 -10.46 9.77
C VAL A 71 -8.38 -9.47 9.76
N ALA A 72 -9.50 -9.77 10.42
CA ALA A 72 -10.62 -8.86 10.55
C ALA A 72 -10.25 -7.58 11.32
N ASP A 73 -9.53 -7.73 12.44
CA ASP A 73 -8.99 -6.65 13.28
C ASP A 73 -8.13 -5.66 12.47
N ILE A 74 -7.28 -6.17 11.58
CA ILE A 74 -6.41 -5.34 10.73
C ILE A 74 -6.96 -5.12 9.31
N SER A 75 -8.25 -5.37 9.07
CA SER A 75 -8.78 -5.36 7.70
C SER A 75 -8.84 -3.97 7.06
N ASN A 76 -8.72 -2.90 7.87
CA ASN A 76 -8.67 -1.51 7.44
C ASN A 76 -7.62 -1.24 6.35
N VAL A 77 -6.47 -1.89 6.40
CA VAL A 77 -5.38 -1.71 5.41
C VAL A 77 -5.64 -2.34 4.04
N SER A 78 -6.68 -3.16 3.95
CA SER A 78 -7.10 -3.86 2.74
C SER A 78 -8.44 -3.34 2.19
N LYS A 79 -8.97 -2.26 2.77
CA LYS A 79 -10.15 -1.58 2.23
C LYS A 79 -9.75 -0.79 0.98
N GLY A 80 -10.73 -0.40 0.17
CA GLY A 80 -10.47 0.54 -0.93
C GLY A 80 -9.74 1.78 -0.41
N SER A 81 -8.93 2.41 -1.28
CA SER A 81 -7.99 3.47 -0.88
C SER A 81 -8.60 4.57 -0.02
N GLU A 82 -9.81 5.02 -0.35
CA GLU A 82 -10.54 6.03 0.42
C GLU A 82 -10.66 5.65 1.92
N TYR A 83 -11.07 4.41 2.19
CA TYR A 83 -11.25 3.93 3.55
C TYR A 83 -9.92 3.67 4.24
N THR A 84 -8.96 3.05 3.55
CA THR A 84 -7.65 2.79 4.14
C THR A 84 -6.97 4.08 4.55
N LEU A 85 -7.00 5.12 3.72
CA LEU A 85 -6.41 6.42 4.06
C LEU A 85 -7.09 7.07 5.26
N LYS A 86 -8.43 7.04 5.34
CA LYS A 86 -9.17 7.53 6.51
C LYS A 86 -8.79 6.79 7.80
N TRP A 87 -8.59 5.48 7.73
CA TRP A 87 -8.18 4.69 8.89
C TRP A 87 -6.71 4.93 9.27
N THR A 88 -5.82 5.06 8.29
CA THR A 88 -4.42 5.42 8.54
C THR A 88 -4.33 6.75 9.25
N ASP A 89 -5.07 7.77 8.80
CA ASP A 89 -5.09 9.11 9.43
C ASP A 89 -5.53 9.04 10.91
N ARG A 90 -6.58 8.28 11.20
CA ARG A 90 -7.06 8.09 12.58
C ARG A 90 -6.01 7.44 13.48
N VAL A 91 -5.42 6.34 13.04
CA VAL A 91 -4.42 5.59 13.84
C VAL A 91 -3.15 6.41 14.04
N VAL A 92 -2.68 7.10 13.00
CA VAL A 92 -1.49 7.96 13.11
C VAL A 92 -1.75 9.15 14.03
N THR A 93 -2.95 9.76 13.96
CA THR A 93 -3.35 10.83 14.87
C THR A 93 -3.37 10.34 16.32
N GLU A 94 -3.93 9.15 16.57
CA GLU A 94 -3.94 8.54 17.91
C GLU A 94 -2.53 8.29 18.44
N PHE A 95 -1.63 7.74 17.60
CA PHE A 95 -0.22 7.55 17.94
C PHE A 95 0.46 8.88 18.30
N PHE A 96 0.22 9.93 17.52
CA PHE A 96 0.83 11.24 17.81
C PHE A 96 0.28 11.88 19.07
N ASN A 97 -1.01 11.72 19.35
CA ASN A 97 -1.60 12.20 20.60
C ASN A 97 -1.01 11.46 21.81
N GLN A 98 -0.78 10.14 21.69
CA GLN A 98 -0.08 9.37 22.72
C GLN A 98 1.36 9.85 22.89
N GLY A 99 2.11 10.04 21.79
CA GLY A 99 3.49 10.51 21.85
C GLY A 99 3.63 11.91 22.46
N ASP A 100 2.67 12.81 22.18
CA ASP A 100 2.64 14.13 22.81
C ASP A 100 2.38 14.03 24.33
N LEU A 101 1.48 13.13 24.75
CA LEU A 101 1.21 12.88 26.17
C LEU A 101 2.43 12.29 26.87
N GLU A 102 3.11 11.33 26.25
CA GLU A 102 4.36 10.76 26.77
C GLU A 102 5.42 11.86 26.97
N ALA A 103 5.59 12.75 25.99
CA ALA A 103 6.52 13.88 26.09
C ALA A 103 6.14 14.87 27.21
N GLN A 104 4.85 15.21 27.35
CA GLN A 104 4.35 16.08 28.42
C GLN A 104 4.59 15.50 29.81
N LEU A 105 4.51 14.17 29.94
CA LEU A 105 4.79 13.45 31.18
C LEU A 105 6.28 13.18 31.40
N HIS A 106 7.16 13.72 30.56
CA HIS A 106 8.60 13.46 30.58
C HIS A 106 8.98 11.98 30.46
N LEU A 107 8.15 11.19 29.77
CA LEU A 107 8.41 9.79 29.46
C LEU A 107 9.16 9.67 28.12
N PRO A 108 9.92 8.58 27.91
CA PRO A 108 10.43 8.24 26.59
C PRO A 108 9.28 8.08 25.60
N VAL A 109 9.31 8.86 24.52
CA VAL A 109 8.28 8.76 23.47
C VAL A 109 8.42 7.43 22.73
N THR A 110 7.31 6.70 22.66
CA THR A 110 7.21 5.40 22.01
C THR A 110 7.63 5.50 20.54
N PRO A 111 8.38 4.52 20.00
CA PRO A 111 8.75 4.53 18.59
C PRO A 111 7.55 4.75 17.68
N PHE A 112 7.75 5.52 16.60
CA PHE A 112 6.72 5.88 15.61
C PHE A 112 5.68 6.91 16.06
N MET A 113 5.60 7.23 17.35
CA MET A 113 4.60 8.14 17.92
C MET A 113 5.05 9.61 17.97
N ASN A 114 6.30 9.91 17.61
CA ASN A 114 6.79 11.27 17.51
C ASN A 114 6.48 11.88 16.14
N ARG A 115 5.54 12.82 16.07
CA ARG A 115 5.12 13.52 14.83
C ARG A 115 6.24 14.29 14.13
N SER A 116 7.30 14.68 14.84
CA SER A 116 8.44 15.42 14.27
C SER A 116 9.43 14.52 13.54
N THR A 117 9.44 13.21 13.82
CA THR A 117 10.39 12.25 13.23
C THR A 117 9.71 11.09 12.50
N ALA A 118 8.39 10.97 12.61
CA ALA A 118 7.62 9.92 11.98
C ALA A 118 7.66 10.01 10.45
N CYS A 119 7.94 8.87 9.80
CA CYS A 119 7.78 8.70 8.37
C CYS A 119 6.62 7.74 8.11
N ILE A 120 5.41 8.32 7.94
CA ILE A 120 4.17 7.55 7.75
C ILE A 120 4.30 6.53 6.60
N PRO A 121 4.82 6.87 5.41
CA PRO A 121 4.99 5.88 4.33
C PRO A 121 5.84 4.68 4.75
N LYS A 122 6.96 4.92 5.45
CA LYS A 122 7.86 3.85 5.93
C LYS A 122 7.16 2.98 6.98
N GLN A 123 6.38 3.57 7.88
CA GLN A 123 5.61 2.85 8.89
C GLN A 123 4.55 1.95 8.24
N GLN A 124 3.77 2.48 7.30
CA GLN A 124 2.72 1.72 6.61
C GLN A 124 3.31 0.56 5.80
N LEU A 125 4.41 0.79 5.07
CA LEU A 125 5.09 -0.28 4.32
C LEU A 125 5.68 -1.35 5.24
N GLY A 126 6.23 -0.96 6.39
CA GLY A 126 6.67 -1.91 7.41
C GLY A 126 5.53 -2.80 7.90
N PHE A 127 4.39 -2.19 8.24
CA PHE A 127 3.21 -2.94 8.67
C PHE A 127 2.70 -3.89 7.58
N TYR A 128 2.66 -3.45 6.32
CA TYR A 128 2.24 -4.30 5.21
C TYR A 128 3.17 -5.50 5.02
N LYS A 129 4.48 -5.25 4.98
CA LYS A 129 5.48 -6.28 4.73
C LYS A 129 5.55 -7.33 5.83
N PHE A 130 5.53 -6.90 7.08
CA PHE A 130 5.82 -7.79 8.21
C PHE A 130 4.58 -8.35 8.91
N VAL A 131 3.41 -7.70 8.74
CA VAL A 131 2.19 -8.07 9.46
C VAL A 131 1.07 -8.42 8.49
N ALA A 132 0.61 -7.46 7.68
CA ALA A 132 -0.60 -7.64 6.89
C ALA A 132 -0.43 -8.65 5.75
N GLN A 133 0.53 -8.46 4.86
CA GLN A 133 0.69 -9.31 3.68
C GLN A 133 0.88 -10.80 4.03
N PRO A 134 1.76 -11.19 4.98
CA PRO A 134 1.90 -12.60 5.36
C PRO A 134 0.59 -13.24 5.86
N MET A 135 -0.21 -12.50 6.65
CA MET A 135 -1.48 -13.03 7.18
C MET A 135 -2.55 -13.17 6.09
N PHE A 136 -2.67 -12.18 5.21
CA PHE A 136 -3.66 -12.24 4.13
C PHE A 136 -3.30 -13.32 3.11
N GLU A 137 -2.01 -13.47 2.74
CA GLU A 137 -1.55 -14.53 1.84
C GLU A 137 -1.68 -15.93 2.47
N ALA A 138 -1.49 -16.07 3.78
CA ALA A 138 -1.71 -17.34 4.48
C ALA A 138 -3.19 -17.72 4.47
N LEU A 139 -4.09 -16.76 4.71
CA LEU A 139 -5.53 -16.98 4.73
C LEU A 139 -6.12 -17.19 3.33
N ASP A 140 -5.51 -16.61 2.28
CA ASP A 140 -5.91 -16.81 0.87
C ASP A 140 -5.80 -18.27 0.40
N LYS A 141 -4.98 -19.07 1.08
CA LYS A 141 -4.87 -20.52 0.82
C LYS A 141 -6.11 -21.29 1.26
N LEU A 142 -6.94 -20.68 2.12
CA LEU A 142 -8.06 -21.31 2.79
C LEU A 142 -9.40 -20.72 2.34
N ILE A 143 -9.47 -19.39 2.21
CA ILE A 143 -10.64 -18.65 1.73
C ILE A 143 -10.18 -17.63 0.68
N ASP A 144 -11.05 -17.26 -0.26
CA ASP A 144 -10.68 -16.29 -1.29
C ASP A 144 -10.44 -14.91 -0.68
N MET A 145 -9.19 -14.45 -0.71
CA MET A 145 -8.77 -13.13 -0.24
C MET A 145 -8.28 -12.25 -1.40
N SER A 146 -8.62 -12.59 -2.65
CA SER A 146 -8.15 -11.89 -3.85
C SER A 146 -8.47 -10.39 -3.84
N ALA A 147 -9.70 -10.01 -3.52
CA ALA A 147 -10.10 -8.59 -3.47
C ALA A 147 -9.35 -7.79 -2.39
N PRO A 148 -9.28 -8.24 -1.12
CA PRO A 148 -8.44 -7.59 -0.10
C PRO A 148 -6.95 -7.51 -0.49
N LEU A 149 -6.40 -8.56 -1.11
CA LEU A 149 -4.99 -8.59 -1.55
C LEU A 149 -4.72 -7.59 -2.69
N VAL A 150 -5.66 -7.42 -3.63
CA VAL A 150 -5.54 -6.39 -4.68
C VAL A 150 -5.49 -4.99 -4.06
N ASN A 151 -6.37 -4.70 -3.10
CA ASN A 151 -6.36 -3.41 -2.40
C ASN A 151 -5.07 -3.20 -1.60
N LEU A 152 -4.62 -4.23 -0.87
CA LEU A 152 -3.37 -4.19 -0.10
C LEU A 152 -2.18 -3.85 -1.01
N ASN A 153 -2.08 -4.49 -2.18
CA ASN A 153 -1.02 -4.21 -3.16
C ASN A 153 -1.11 -2.80 -3.74
N ALA A 154 -2.32 -2.32 -4.02
CA ALA A 154 -2.53 -0.94 -4.48
C ALA A 154 -2.08 0.09 -3.42
N MET A 155 -2.40 -0.16 -2.15
CA MET A 155 -1.96 0.67 -1.03
C MET A 155 -0.46 0.58 -0.79
N HIS A 156 0.14 -0.59 -0.94
CA HIS A 156 1.60 -0.75 -0.89
C HIS A 156 2.27 0.11 -1.97
N ALA A 157 1.78 0.07 -3.21
CA ALA A 157 2.31 0.91 -4.29
C ALA A 157 2.11 2.41 -3.99
N TYR A 158 0.94 2.80 -3.47
CA TYR A 158 0.63 4.17 -3.07
C TYR A 158 1.65 4.73 -2.06
N TRP A 159 2.00 3.97 -1.03
CA TRP A 159 2.97 4.41 -0.02
C TRP A 159 4.42 4.30 -0.51
N THR A 160 4.74 3.31 -1.35
CA THR A 160 6.07 3.19 -1.97
C THR A 160 6.40 4.44 -2.78
N ALA A 161 5.45 4.92 -3.57
CA ALA A 161 5.60 6.15 -4.36
C ALA A 161 5.72 7.44 -3.51
N ARG A 162 5.48 7.35 -2.20
CA ARG A 162 5.53 8.47 -1.25
C ARG A 162 6.67 8.34 -0.25
N LEU A 163 7.54 7.34 -0.39
CA LEU A 163 8.76 7.32 0.40
C LEU A 163 9.59 8.56 0.07
N PRO A 164 10.10 9.27 1.08
CA PRO A 164 11.04 10.37 0.83
C PRO A 164 12.24 9.81 0.07
N THR A 165 12.60 10.45 -1.04
CA THR A 165 13.88 10.23 -1.70
C THR A 165 15.01 10.59 -0.73
N GLU A 166 16.20 10.02 -0.91
CA GLU A 166 17.35 10.28 -0.02
C GLU A 166 17.66 11.79 0.13
N GLU A 167 17.36 12.59 -0.90
CA GLU A 167 17.47 14.05 -0.90
C GLU A 167 16.55 14.74 0.13
N HIS A 168 15.31 14.26 0.31
CA HIS A 168 14.38 14.80 1.32
C HIS A 168 14.73 14.38 2.76
N ALA A 169 15.37 13.23 2.93
CA ALA A 169 15.86 12.77 4.23
C ALA A 169 17.02 13.65 4.74
N LEU A 170 17.89 14.09 3.82
CA LEU A 170 19.01 14.99 4.13
C LEU A 170 18.53 16.41 4.49
N ILE A 171 17.56 16.98 3.77
CA ILE A 171 17.02 18.32 4.06
C ILE A 171 16.33 18.38 5.43
N THR A 172 15.57 17.34 5.80
CA THR A 172 14.90 17.28 7.12
C THR A 172 15.92 17.15 8.25
N SER A 173 17.02 16.42 8.03
CA SER A 173 18.11 16.28 9.02
C SER A 173 19.00 17.53 9.17
N ALA A 174 18.95 18.45 8.21
CA ALA A 174 19.80 19.63 8.14
C ALA A 174 19.19 20.89 8.78
N GLN A 175 17.96 20.84 9.31
CA GLN A 175 17.39 21.98 10.03
C GLN A 175 18.09 22.13 11.39
N PRO A 176 18.86 23.21 11.62
CA PRO A 176 19.54 23.40 12.89
C PRO A 176 18.49 23.68 13.96
N HIS A 177 18.49 22.88 15.03
CA HIS A 177 17.85 23.25 16.28
C HIS A 177 18.33 24.65 16.67
N SER A 178 17.45 25.65 16.56
CA SER A 178 17.74 27.00 17.01
C SER A 178 18.12 26.92 18.48
N ARG A 179 19.40 27.12 18.78
CA ARG A 179 19.87 27.36 20.15
C ARG A 179 19.12 28.59 20.65
N SER A 180 18.17 28.39 21.54
CA SER A 180 17.62 29.47 22.35
C SER A 180 18.70 29.94 23.31
N SER A 181 19.48 30.92 22.89
CA SER A 181 20.26 31.76 23.79
C SER A 181 19.34 32.80 24.42
N ARG A 182 19.12 32.73 25.73
CA ARG A 182 18.85 33.87 26.62
C ARG A 182 19.53 33.53 27.95
N ALA A 183 20.56 34.26 28.37
CA ALA A 183 20.54 35.63 28.91
C ALA A 183 19.72 35.69 30.20
#